data_AF-A0A2N3PS69-F1
#
_entry.id   AF-A0A2N3PS69-F1
#
_cell.length_a   1.000
_cell.length_b   1.000
_cell.length_c   1.000
_cell.angle_alpha   90.00
_cell.angle_beta   90.00
_cell.angle_gamma   90.00
#
_symmetry.space_group_name_H-M   'P 1'
#
loop_
_entity.id
_entity.type
_entity.pdbx_description
1 polymer ?
#
loop_
_entity_poly.entity_id
_entity_poly.type
_entity_poly.pdbx_seq_one_letter_code
_entity_poly.pdbx_strand_id
1 'polypeptide(L)'
;MMFFGKSSANAAKSEAQIEAERLQLERLKSMVRDVLQKMRNANPADAERLHQQIKDLCTDKTLPMEFKRKAMEYARSYECNANMRETDKLLHEAIRMAAAEHMKERGQKLGEARKLYGKACGLGADLDFRKAAQRLMDTIMLTGGVAKQGPTRAKPLDTAPKAPNRAKL
;
A
#
# COMPACT_ATOMS: atom_id res chain seq x y z
N MET A 1 -50.65 -30.20 34.05
CA MET A 1 -49.60 -29.54 33.23
C MET A 1 -48.24 -29.98 33.75
N MET A 2 -47.55 -30.86 33.02
CA MET A 2 -46.20 -31.29 33.39
C MET A 2 -45.18 -30.25 32.93
N PHE A 3 -44.47 -29.64 33.88
CA PHE A 3 -43.29 -28.82 33.60
C PHE A 3 -42.09 -29.76 33.43
N PHE A 4 -41.64 -29.95 32.18
CA PHE A 4 -40.37 -30.61 31.89
C PHE A 4 -39.22 -29.64 32.24
N GLY A 5 -38.50 -29.97 33.31
CA GLY A 5 -37.24 -29.32 33.67
C GLY A 5 -36.19 -29.55 32.58
N LYS A 6 -35.72 -28.46 31.97
CA LYS A 6 -34.49 -28.47 31.17
C LYS A 6 -33.31 -28.53 32.13
N SER A 7 -32.92 -29.75 32.48
CA SER A 7 -31.72 -30.04 33.24
C SER A 7 -30.50 -29.51 32.50
N SER A 8 -29.80 -28.61 33.19
CA SER A 8 -28.55 -27.96 32.82
C SER A 8 -27.49 -28.98 32.37
N ALA A 9 -27.20 -29.02 31.07
CA ALA A 9 -26.07 -29.75 30.50
C ALA A 9 -24.84 -28.85 30.42
N ASN A 10 -24.35 -28.37 31.57
CA ASN A 10 -22.99 -27.83 31.67
C ASN A 10 -22.07 -28.96 32.17
N ALA A 11 -21.70 -29.87 31.25
CA ALA A 11 -20.62 -30.79 31.50
C ALA A 11 -19.31 -29.98 31.60
N ALA A 12 -18.72 -29.95 32.80
CA ALA A 12 -17.42 -29.34 33.02
C ALA A 12 -16.39 -29.99 32.08
N LYS A 13 -15.76 -29.21 31.21
CA LYS A 13 -14.67 -29.68 30.35
C LYS A 13 -13.55 -30.22 31.24
N SER A 14 -12.96 -31.36 30.86
CA SER A 14 -11.83 -31.90 31.60
C SER A 14 -10.61 -30.97 31.47
N GLU A 15 -9.71 -30.97 32.47
CA GLU A 15 -8.49 -30.16 32.43
C GLU A 15 -7.65 -30.44 31.17
N ALA A 16 -7.62 -31.70 30.71
CA ALA A 16 -6.97 -32.10 29.47
C ALA A 16 -7.59 -31.45 28.22
N GLN A 17 -8.91 -31.26 28.19
CA GLN A 17 -9.59 -30.56 27.08
C GLN A 17 -9.29 -29.06 27.10
N ILE A 18 -9.23 -28.45 28.28
CA ILE A 18 -8.90 -27.03 28.43
C ILE A 18 -7.46 -26.77 27.97
N GLU A 19 -6.53 -27.63 28.34
CA GLU A 19 -5.12 -27.50 27.92
C GLU A 19 -4.94 -27.74 26.41
N ALA A 20 -5.65 -28.72 25.84
CA ALA A 20 -5.65 -28.95 24.40
C ALA A 20 -6.18 -27.73 23.61
N GLU A 21 -7.28 -27.12 24.07
CA GLU A 21 -7.84 -25.90 23.47
C GLU A 21 -6.86 -24.71 23.58
N ARG A 22 -6.15 -24.57 24.70
CA ARG A 22 -5.11 -23.54 24.87
C ARG A 22 -3.94 -23.73 23.90
N LEU A 23 -3.42 -24.95 23.78
CA LEU A 23 -2.32 -25.27 22.88
C LEU A 23 -2.71 -25.04 21.42
N GLN A 24 -3.93 -25.43 21.04
CA GLN A 24 -4.46 -25.17 19.71
C GLN A 24 -4.55 -23.66 19.43
N LEU A 25 -5.08 -22.89 20.39
CA LEU A 25 -5.18 -21.44 20.26
C LEU A 25 -3.81 -20.77 20.10
N GLU A 26 -2.82 -21.14 20.92
CA GLU A 26 -1.47 -20.58 20.78
C GLU A 26 -0.79 -20.98 19.48
N ARG A 27 -1.03 -22.20 18.98
CA ARG A 27 -0.55 -22.62 17.66
C ARG A 27 -1.12 -21.75 16.55
N LEU A 28 -2.43 -21.49 16.57
CA LEU A 28 -3.07 -20.61 15.58
C LEU A 28 -2.52 -19.18 15.65
N LYS A 29 -2.36 -18.63 16.85
CA LYS A 29 -1.75 -17.30 17.03
C LYS A 29 -0.31 -17.28 16.51
N SER A 30 0.48 -18.32 16.76
CA SER A 30 1.85 -18.43 16.25
C SER A 30 1.87 -18.41 14.73
N MET A 31 1.03 -19.21 14.08
CA MET A 31 0.94 -19.24 12.61
C MET A 31 0.63 -17.86 12.03
N VAL A 32 -0.32 -17.13 12.62
CA VAL A 32 -0.64 -15.76 12.18
C VAL A 32 0.56 -14.82 12.36
N ARG A 33 1.26 -14.89 13.50
CA ARG A 33 2.47 -14.08 13.75
C ARG A 33 3.58 -14.40 12.75
N ASP A 34 3.79 -15.67 12.42
CA ASP A 34 4.81 -16.10 11.46
C ASP A 34 4.52 -15.57 10.05
N VAL A 35 3.25 -15.59 9.64
CA VAL A 35 2.83 -15.02 8.35
C VAL A 35 3.01 -13.50 8.35
N LEU A 36 2.63 -12.80 9.43
CA LEU A 36 2.87 -11.36 9.58
C LEU A 36 4.36 -11.00 9.52
N GLN A 37 5.23 -11.82 10.10
CA GLN A 37 6.67 -11.59 10.06
C GLN A 37 7.21 -11.70 8.62
N LYS A 38 6.71 -12.65 7.83
CA LYS A 38 7.07 -12.80 6.41
C LYS A 38 6.62 -11.61 5.56
N MET A 39 5.53 -10.93 5.94
CA MET A 39 5.01 -9.78 5.18
C MET A 39 5.90 -8.52 5.25
N ARG A 40 6.68 -8.34 6.31
CA ARG A 40 7.41 -7.08 6.57
C ARG A 40 8.22 -6.58 5.37
N ASN A 41 8.89 -7.50 4.68
CA ASN A 41 9.76 -7.21 3.52
C ASN A 41 9.27 -7.88 2.23
N ALA A 42 8.03 -8.36 2.20
CA ALA A 42 7.47 -8.96 1.00
C ALA A 42 7.30 -7.92 -0.12
N ASN A 43 7.40 -8.39 -1.36
CA ASN A 43 6.96 -7.62 -2.53
C ASN A 43 5.42 -7.50 -2.53
N PRO A 44 4.82 -6.61 -3.36
CA PRO A 44 3.38 -6.39 -3.35
C PRO A 44 2.52 -7.65 -3.59
N ALA A 45 2.94 -8.54 -4.48
CA ALA A 45 2.18 -9.75 -4.82
C ALA A 45 2.21 -10.77 -3.66
N ASP A 46 3.37 -10.98 -3.05
CA ASP A 46 3.50 -11.82 -1.88
C ASP A 46 2.78 -11.23 -0.67
N ALA A 47 2.82 -9.90 -0.48
CA ALA A 47 2.11 -9.24 0.60
C ALA A 47 0.59 -9.42 0.47
N GLU A 48 0.02 -9.30 -0.73
CA GLU A 48 -1.39 -9.57 -0.99
C GLU A 48 -1.76 -11.03 -0.69
N ARG A 49 -0.95 -11.98 -1.16
CA ARG A 49 -1.15 -13.42 -0.91
C ARG A 49 -1.10 -13.74 0.59
N LEU A 50 -0.12 -13.19 1.31
CA LEU A 50 0.03 -13.39 2.76
C LEU A 50 -1.09 -12.72 3.55
N HIS A 51 -1.58 -11.55 3.11
CA HIS A 51 -2.75 -10.92 3.72
C HIS A 51 -3.99 -11.82 3.57
N GLN A 52 -4.22 -12.38 2.38
CA GLN A 52 -5.31 -13.34 2.18
C GLN A 52 -5.14 -14.59 3.07
N GLN A 53 -3.91 -15.11 3.21
CA GLN A 53 -3.63 -16.22 4.13
C GLN A 53 -3.97 -15.87 5.59
N ILE A 54 -3.65 -14.66 6.07
CA ILE A 54 -4.02 -14.21 7.42
C ILE A 54 -5.54 -14.11 7.55
N LYS A 55 -6.23 -13.61 6.53
CA LYS A 55 -7.68 -13.51 6.50
C LYS A 55 -8.32 -14.89 6.64
N ASP A 56 -7.80 -15.89 5.92
CA ASP A 56 -8.28 -17.27 5.98
C ASP A 56 -8.02 -17.89 7.37
N LEU A 57 -6.84 -17.67 7.95
CA LEU A 57 -6.53 -18.12 9.33
C LEU A 57 -7.44 -17.45 10.37
N CYS A 58 -7.83 -16.19 10.16
CA CYS A 58 -8.71 -15.45 11.06
C CYS A 58 -10.19 -15.86 10.98
N THR A 59 -10.57 -16.79 10.09
CA THR A 59 -11.93 -17.34 10.06
C THR A 59 -12.23 -18.23 11.26
N ASP A 60 -11.20 -18.82 11.90
CA ASP A 60 -11.35 -19.74 13.02
C ASP A 60 -12.05 -19.08 14.23
N LYS A 61 -13.15 -19.67 14.71
CA LYS A 61 -13.97 -19.12 15.81
C LYS A 61 -13.26 -19.13 17.17
N THR A 62 -12.22 -19.93 17.34
CA THR A 62 -11.45 -20.03 18.58
C THR A 62 -10.52 -18.83 18.79
N LEU A 63 -10.15 -18.13 17.71
CA LEU A 63 -9.31 -16.94 17.81
C LEU A 63 -10.08 -15.75 18.42
N PRO A 64 -9.51 -15.08 19.45
CA PRO A 64 -10.10 -13.89 20.03
C PRO A 64 -10.33 -12.79 19.00
N MET A 65 -11.49 -12.14 19.04
CA MET A 65 -11.86 -11.09 18.09
C MET A 65 -10.83 -9.94 18.06
N GLU A 66 -10.34 -9.53 19.23
CA GLU A 66 -9.30 -8.50 19.34
C GLU A 66 -7.99 -8.89 18.66
N PHE A 67 -7.62 -10.18 18.73
CA PHE A 67 -6.43 -10.68 18.05
C PHE A 67 -6.63 -10.65 16.53
N LYS A 68 -7.78 -11.09 16.04
CA LYS A 68 -8.14 -11.04 14.61
C LYS A 68 -8.09 -9.61 14.07
N ARG A 69 -8.72 -8.67 14.80
CA ARG A 69 -8.74 -7.24 14.42
C ARG A 69 -7.33 -6.69 14.27
N LYS A 70 -6.48 -6.88 15.29
CA LYS A 70 -5.08 -6.42 15.25
C LYS A 70 -4.28 -7.09 14.14
N ALA A 71 -4.43 -8.41 13.96
CA ALA A 71 -3.72 -9.14 12.90
C ALA A 71 -4.09 -8.62 11.50
N MET A 72 -5.36 -8.36 11.24
CA MET A 72 -5.84 -7.79 9.97
C MET A 72 -5.39 -6.35 9.77
N GLU A 73 -5.38 -5.52 10.82
CA GLU A 73 -4.82 -4.16 10.76
C GLU A 73 -3.33 -4.17 10.39
N TYR A 74 -2.53 -5.04 11.03
CA TYR A 74 -1.12 -5.19 10.70
C TYR A 74 -0.91 -5.73 9.28
N ALA A 75 -1.69 -6.73 8.85
CA ALA A 75 -1.62 -7.28 7.50
C ALA A 75 -1.91 -6.20 6.45
N ARG A 76 -2.97 -5.41 6.65
CA ARG A 76 -3.32 -4.27 5.79
C ARG A 76 -2.21 -3.23 5.76
N SER A 77 -1.61 -2.89 6.91
CA SER A 77 -0.49 -1.94 6.98
C SER A 77 0.74 -2.44 6.25
N TYR A 78 1.12 -3.72 6.41
CA TYR A 78 2.28 -4.29 5.71
C TYR A 78 2.05 -4.39 4.20
N GLU A 79 0.85 -4.74 3.76
CA GLU A 79 0.51 -4.71 2.33
C GLU A 79 0.57 -3.29 1.76
N CYS A 80 0.04 -2.31 2.49
CA CYS A 80 0.14 -0.90 2.11
C CYS A 80 1.60 -0.48 1.94
N ASN A 81 2.44 -0.77 2.93
CA ASN A 81 3.87 -0.45 2.92
C ASN A 81 4.62 -1.14 1.77
N ALA A 82 4.29 -2.39 1.44
CA ALA A 82 4.89 -3.10 0.31
C ALA A 82 4.57 -2.39 -1.02
N ASN A 83 3.31 -1.98 -1.22
CA ASN A 83 2.88 -1.22 -2.40
C ASN A 83 3.55 0.16 -2.45
N MET A 84 3.68 0.86 -1.32
CA MET A 84 4.35 2.16 -1.25
C MET A 84 5.82 2.06 -1.66
N ARG A 85 6.56 1.09 -1.11
CA ARG A 85 7.99 0.87 -1.43
C ARG A 85 8.21 0.56 -2.90
N GLU A 86 7.42 -0.36 -3.47
CA GLU A 86 7.59 -0.72 -4.87
C GLU A 86 7.14 0.41 -5.81
N THR A 87 6.10 1.17 -5.43
CA THR A 87 5.72 2.40 -6.15
C THR A 87 6.90 3.37 -6.22
N ASP A 88 7.52 3.68 -5.07
CA ASP A 88 8.65 4.60 -5.01
C ASP A 88 9.83 4.11 -5.87
N LYS A 89 10.18 2.83 -5.77
CA LYS A 89 11.21 2.20 -6.59
C LYS A 89 10.93 2.32 -8.08
N LEU A 90 9.72 1.99 -8.53
CA LEU A 90 9.34 2.07 -9.94
C LEU A 90 9.34 3.50 -10.48
N LEU A 91 8.98 4.49 -9.65
CA LEU A 91 9.06 5.90 -10.05
C LEU A 91 10.51 6.35 -10.24
N HIS A 92 11.41 5.95 -9.36
CA HIS A 92 12.84 6.23 -9.52
C HIS A 92 13.44 5.50 -10.74
N GLU A 93 13.02 4.26 -11.01
CA GLU A 93 13.40 3.55 -12.25
C GLU A 93 12.88 4.30 -13.49
N ALA A 94 11.62 4.77 -13.47
CA ALA A 94 11.04 5.53 -14.57
C ALA A 94 11.79 6.84 -14.83
N ILE A 95 12.28 7.54 -13.79
CA ILE A 95 13.14 8.72 -13.94
C ILE A 95 14.44 8.37 -14.65
N ARG A 96 15.11 7.28 -14.24
CA ARG A 96 16.36 6.83 -14.87
C ARG A 96 16.15 6.46 -16.34
N MET A 97 15.06 5.76 -16.65
CA MET A 97 14.70 5.41 -18.03
C MET A 97 14.41 6.64 -18.87
N ALA A 98 13.79 7.66 -18.28
CA ALA A 98 13.51 8.90 -18.97
C ALA A 98 14.79 9.70 -19.28
N ALA A 99 15.76 9.72 -18.37
CA ALA A 99 17.09 10.32 -18.60
C ALA A 99 17.91 9.57 -19.65
N ALA A 100 17.73 8.25 -19.79
CA ALA A 100 18.38 7.42 -20.82
C ALA A 100 17.58 7.33 -22.14
N GLU A 101 16.54 8.14 -22.30
CA GLU A 101 15.65 8.16 -23.48
C GLU A 101 14.92 6.84 -23.80
N HIS A 102 14.81 5.94 -22.82
CA HIS A 102 14.08 4.68 -22.91
C HIS A 102 12.57 4.88 -22.67
N MET A 103 11.91 5.55 -23.61
CA MET A 103 10.54 6.05 -23.44
C MET A 103 9.48 4.93 -23.28
N LYS A 104 9.70 3.76 -23.89
CA LYS A 104 8.79 2.62 -23.79
C LYS A 104 8.84 1.98 -22.41
N GLU A 105 10.04 1.67 -21.94
CA GLU A 105 10.32 1.10 -20.62
C GLU A 105 9.87 2.06 -19.52
N ARG A 106 10.14 3.36 -19.68
CA ARG A 106 9.59 4.41 -18.80
C ARG A 106 8.07 4.31 -18.68
N GLY A 107 7.36 4.18 -19.80
CA GLY A 107 5.90 4.08 -19.83
C GLY A 107 5.37 2.86 -19.08
N GLN A 108 6.05 1.71 -19.22
CA GLN A 108 5.71 0.48 -18.49
C GLN A 108 5.89 0.68 -16.98
N LYS A 109 7.04 1.19 -16.55
CA LYS A 109 7.34 1.44 -15.13
C LYS A 109 6.38 2.44 -14.50
N LEU A 110 6.05 3.51 -15.20
CA LEU A 110 5.07 4.49 -14.74
C LEU A 110 3.66 3.88 -14.64
N GLY A 111 3.28 3.02 -15.60
CA GLY A 111 2.01 2.29 -15.56
C GLY A 111 1.89 1.38 -14.34
N GLU A 112 2.93 0.60 -14.06
CA GLU A 112 3.01 -0.26 -12.88
C GLU A 112 2.99 0.54 -11.57
N ALA A 113 3.76 1.63 -11.50
CA ALA A 113 3.78 2.52 -10.34
C ALA A 113 2.38 3.09 -10.03
N ARG A 114 1.63 3.53 -11.05
CA ARG A 114 0.26 4.03 -10.85
C ARG A 114 -0.69 2.96 -10.30
N LYS A 115 -0.57 1.72 -10.76
CA LYS A 115 -1.39 0.60 -10.26
C LYS A 115 -1.13 0.36 -8.77
N LEU A 116 0.13 0.26 -8.37
CA LEU A 116 0.52 0.03 -6.98
C LEU A 116 0.19 1.23 -6.09
N TYR A 117 0.36 2.45 -6.60
CA TYR A 117 -0.07 3.68 -5.93
C TYR A 117 -1.57 3.67 -5.62
N GLY A 118 -2.42 3.36 -6.61
CA GLY A 118 -3.86 3.29 -6.42
C GLY A 118 -4.23 2.28 -5.32
N LYS A 119 -3.56 1.13 -5.31
CA LYS A 119 -3.73 0.11 -4.27
C LYS A 119 -3.27 0.60 -2.90
N ALA A 120 -2.10 1.22 -2.79
CA ALA A 120 -1.61 1.81 -1.54
C ALA A 120 -2.60 2.86 -0.98
N CYS A 121 -3.16 3.72 -1.84
CA CYS A 121 -4.17 4.70 -1.47
C CYS A 121 -5.45 4.04 -0.90
N GLY A 122 -5.96 2.99 -1.55
CA GLY A 122 -7.12 2.22 -1.05
C GLY A 122 -6.84 1.51 0.28
N LEU A 123 -5.60 1.08 0.50
CA LEU A 123 -5.14 0.49 1.76
C LEU A 123 -4.81 1.53 2.84
N GLY A 124 -4.99 2.82 2.56
CA GLY A 124 -4.85 3.88 3.56
C GLY A 124 -3.45 4.47 3.68
N ALA A 125 -2.66 4.47 2.60
CA ALA A 125 -1.38 5.19 2.57
C ALA A 125 -1.55 6.64 3.03
N ASP A 126 -0.56 7.17 3.74
CA ASP A 126 -0.60 8.50 4.33
C ASP A 126 -0.56 9.62 3.28
N LEU A 127 -0.90 10.84 3.71
CA LEU A 127 -1.01 11.99 2.81
C LEU A 127 0.35 12.42 2.24
N ASP A 128 1.44 12.22 2.97
CA ASP A 128 2.77 12.66 2.56
C ASP A 128 3.30 11.77 1.43
N PHE A 129 3.16 10.45 1.57
CA PHE A 129 3.41 9.52 0.48
C PHE A 129 2.57 9.86 -0.75
N ARG A 130 1.26 10.11 -0.58
CA ARG A 130 0.37 10.44 -1.71
C ARG A 130 0.84 11.65 -2.49
N LYS A 131 1.14 12.73 -1.77
CA LYS A 131 1.64 13.98 -2.37
C LYS A 131 3.00 13.78 -3.01
N ALA A 132 3.91 13.05 -2.37
CA ALA A 132 5.24 12.79 -2.91
C ALA A 132 5.20 11.96 -4.21
N ALA A 133 4.47 10.84 -4.20
CA ALA A 133 4.32 9.98 -5.37
C ALA A 133 3.64 10.71 -6.53
N GLN A 134 2.58 11.49 -6.27
CA GLN A 134 1.90 12.28 -7.30
C GLN A 134 2.84 13.31 -7.95
N ARG A 135 3.58 14.10 -7.15
CA ARG A 135 4.56 15.07 -7.68
C ARG A 135 5.63 14.39 -8.54
N LEU A 136 6.06 13.20 -8.16
CA LEU A 136 7.08 12.46 -8.89
C LEU A 136 6.54 11.94 -10.23
N MET A 137 5.30 11.41 -10.24
CA MET A 137 4.60 11.03 -11.48
C MET A 137 4.43 12.23 -12.43
N ASP A 138 3.99 13.38 -11.91
CA ASP A 138 3.81 14.59 -12.70
C ASP A 138 5.14 15.07 -13.30
N THR A 139 6.22 15.00 -12.51
CA THR A 139 7.57 15.34 -12.96
C THR A 139 8.03 14.42 -14.10
N ILE A 140 7.83 13.11 -13.96
CA ILE A 140 8.16 12.11 -15.00
C ILE A 140 7.38 12.40 -16.29
N MET A 141 6.09 12.74 -16.18
CA MET A 141 5.23 13.00 -17.33
C MET A 141 5.53 14.32 -18.04
N LEU A 142 5.77 15.40 -17.29
CA LEU A 142 5.89 16.75 -17.84
C LEU A 142 7.31 17.11 -18.27
N THR A 143 8.32 16.63 -17.55
CA THR A 143 9.73 16.99 -17.78
C THR A 143 10.57 15.84 -18.33
N GLY A 144 9.97 14.65 -18.47
CA GLY A 144 10.73 13.44 -18.78
C GLY A 144 11.68 13.06 -17.65
N GLY A 145 11.35 13.36 -16.38
CA GLY A 145 12.18 13.01 -15.24
C GLY A 145 13.50 13.79 -15.12
N VAL A 146 13.77 14.75 -16.01
CA VAL A 146 14.98 15.57 -15.97
C VAL A 146 14.67 16.90 -15.30
N ALA A 147 15.29 17.15 -14.14
CA ALA A 147 15.34 18.49 -13.58
C ALA A 147 16.07 19.39 -14.60
N LYS A 148 15.36 20.35 -15.18
CA LYS A 148 15.96 21.30 -16.13
C LYS A 148 17.01 22.12 -15.37
N GLN A 149 18.29 21.86 -15.61
CA GLN A 149 19.37 22.70 -15.09
C GLN A 149 19.38 24.01 -15.88
N GLY A 150 18.69 25.01 -15.36
CA GLY A 150 18.72 26.38 -15.88
C GLY A 150 17.35 27.05 -15.91
N PRO A 151 17.32 28.39 -15.96
CA PRO A 151 16.07 29.13 -16.04
C PRO A 151 15.28 28.67 -17.27
N THR A 152 14.10 28.10 -17.08
CA THR A 152 13.10 28.01 -18.15
C THR A 152 12.86 29.43 -18.61
N ARG A 153 13.31 29.78 -19.83
CA ARG A 153 13.13 31.08 -20.50
C ARG A 153 11.95 31.82 -19.88
N ALA A 154 12.26 32.74 -18.96
CA ALA A 154 11.25 33.65 -18.44
C ALA A 154 10.61 34.31 -19.67
N LYS A 155 9.30 34.59 -19.59
CA LYS A 155 8.61 35.41 -20.60
C LYS A 155 9.55 36.56 -20.98
N PRO A 156 9.79 36.83 -22.29
CA PRO A 156 10.61 37.98 -22.65
C PRO A 156 10.03 39.18 -21.90
N LEU A 157 10.87 39.82 -21.09
CA LEU A 157 10.50 41.08 -20.45
C LEU A 157 9.95 41.98 -21.55
N ASP A 158 8.84 42.64 -21.25
CA ASP A 158 8.17 43.63 -22.10
C ASP A 158 9.00 44.93 -22.16
N THR A 159 10.30 44.79 -22.42
CA THR A 159 11.30 45.84 -22.61
C THR A 159 11.65 46.01 -24.09
N ALA A 160 10.93 45.34 -25.00
CA ALA A 160 11.01 45.65 -26.41
C ALA A 160 10.46 47.07 -26.62
N PRO A 161 11.23 48.00 -27.23
CA PRO A 161 10.75 49.35 -27.48
C PRO A 161 9.50 49.29 -28.36
N LYS A 162 8.41 49.92 -27.91
CA LYS A 162 7.16 50.03 -28.68
C LYS A 162 7.50 50.68 -30.03
N ALA A 163 7.19 49.99 -31.12
CA ALA A 163 7.39 50.51 -32.46
C ALA A 163 6.66 51.87 -32.61
N PRO A 164 7.30 52.90 -33.17
CA PRO A 164 6.67 54.21 -33.33
C PRO A 164 5.46 54.09 -34.26
N ASN A 165 4.35 54.66 -33.80
CA ASN A 165 3.06 54.63 -34.47
C ASN A 165 3.13 55.44 -35.77
N ARG A 166 3.19 54.77 -36.93
CA ARG A 166 3.26 55.40 -38.27
C ARG A 166 1.90 55.91 -38.79
N ALA A 167 0.84 55.87 -37.98
CA ALA A 167 -0.52 56.23 -38.42
C ALA A 167 -0.87 57.73 -38.31
N LYS A 168 0.12 58.63 -38.20
CA LYS A 168 -0.09 60.08 -38.31
C LYS A 168 0.99 60.68 -39.21
N LEU A 169 0.76 60.61 -40.51
CA LEU A 169 1.29 61.53 -41.51
C LEU A 169 0.11 62.04 -42.32
#